data_AF-A0AAV4ZH35-F1
#
_entry.id   AF-A0AAV4ZH35-F1
#
_cell.length_a   1.000
_cell.length_b   1.000
_cell.length_c   1.000
_cell.angle_alpha   90.00
_cell.angle_beta   90.00
_cell.angle_gamma   90.00
#
_symmetry.space_group_name_H-M   'P 1'
#
loop_
_entity.id
_entity.type
_entity.pdbx_description
1 polymer ?
#
loop_
_entity_poly.entity_id
_entity_poly.type
_entity_poly.pdbx_seq_one_letter_code
_entity_poly.pdbx_strand_id
1 'polypeptide(L)'
;MRELVISVLALAVAAFVAVSGIGYVSPGAATRTEATAAATAGFRAYGGALTAYRISNRTLPSPAVWREELAPYLPGGSPLAPKGYAWSFGQDAAGPWFCISADAVEGRLQALRKAAAMFPHGAVSVGGACAGEGGAEAVAATYRPIGS
;
A
#
# COMPACT_ATOMS: atom_id res chain seq x y z
N MET A 1 -7.99 -50.08 25.85
CA MET A 1 -7.26 -48.85 26.25
C MET A 1 -6.40 -48.28 25.13
N ARG A 2 -5.56 -49.07 24.46
CA ARG A 2 -4.68 -48.61 23.36
C ARG A 2 -5.44 -47.95 22.17
N GLU A 3 -6.58 -48.51 21.79
CA GLU A 3 -7.47 -47.97 20.74
C GLU A 3 -7.94 -46.54 21.06
N LEU A 4 -8.43 -46.31 22.29
CA LEU A 4 -8.92 -45.01 22.77
C LEU A 4 -7.84 -43.93 22.77
N VAL A 5 -6.61 -44.29 23.16
CA VAL A 5 -5.47 -43.35 23.18
C VAL A 5 -5.13 -42.89 21.75
N ILE A 6 -5.17 -43.81 20.78
CA ILE A 6 -4.89 -43.50 19.37
C ILE A 6 -5.98 -42.59 18.78
N SER A 7 -7.25 -42.81 19.13
CA SER A 7 -8.35 -41.98 18.64
C SER A 7 -8.26 -40.54 19.15
N VAL A 8 -7.92 -40.36 20.42
CA VAL A 8 -7.75 -39.03 21.05
C VAL A 8 -6.55 -38.29 20.45
N LEU A 9 -5.45 -39.01 20.21
CA LEU A 9 -4.27 -38.43 19.57
C LEU A 9 -4.55 -37.98 18.13
N ALA A 10 -5.29 -38.79 17.37
CA ALA A 10 -5.69 -38.46 16.00
C ALA A 10 -6.60 -37.23 15.95
N LEU A 11 -7.54 -37.12 16.90
CA LEU A 11 -8.41 -35.94 17.01
C LEU A 11 -7.62 -34.68 17.39
N ALA A 12 -6.65 -34.80 18.30
CA ALA A 12 -5.79 -33.69 18.70
C ALA A 12 -4.92 -33.18 17.53
N VAL A 13 -4.35 -34.10 16.74
CA VAL A 13 -3.56 -33.75 15.55
C VAL A 13 -4.44 -33.11 14.48
N ALA A 14 -5.64 -33.65 14.22
CA ALA A 14 -6.58 -33.08 13.27
C ALA A 14 -7.04 -31.66 13.67
N ALA A 15 -7.30 -31.44 14.96
CA ALA A 15 -7.63 -30.11 15.49
C ALA A 15 -6.45 -29.12 15.36
N PHE A 16 -5.22 -29.58 15.63
CA PHE A 16 -4.03 -28.74 15.46
C PHE A 16 -3.82 -28.34 14.00
N VAL A 17 -4.00 -29.27 13.06
CA VAL A 17 -3.89 -28.99 11.62
C VAL A 17 -5.00 -28.05 11.15
N ALA A 18 -6.23 -28.21 11.62
CA ALA A 18 -7.34 -27.31 11.28
C ALA A 18 -7.09 -25.88 11.79
N VAL A 19 -6.64 -25.71 13.04
CA VAL A 19 -6.31 -24.39 13.60
C VAL A 19 -5.12 -23.75 12.89
N SER A 20 -4.10 -24.55 12.53
CA SER A 20 -2.93 -24.10 11.76
C SER A 20 -3.31 -23.67 10.33
N GLY A 21 -4.20 -24.42 9.68
CA GLY A 21 -4.65 -24.17 8.31
C GLY A 21 -5.53 -22.93 8.18
N ILE A 22 -6.42 -22.69 9.16
CA ILE A 22 -7.27 -21.49 9.21
C ILE A 22 -6.41 -20.22 9.41
N GLY A 23 -5.25 -20.33 10.07
CA GLY A 23 -4.30 -19.23 10.21
C GLY A 23 -3.54 -18.87 8.93
N TYR A 24 -3.38 -19.81 8.00
CA TYR A 24 -2.52 -19.64 6.81
C TYR A 24 -3.23 -18.96 5.63
N VAL A 25 -4.57 -19.10 5.54
CA VAL A 25 -5.37 -18.55 4.43
C VAL A 25 -6.43 -17.60 4.98
N SER A 26 -6.00 -16.59 5.73
CA SER A 26 -6.85 -15.43 6.01
C SER A 26 -7.07 -14.66 4.70
N PRO A 27 -8.30 -14.51 4.18
CA PRO A 27 -8.57 -13.63 3.04
C PRO A 27 -8.12 -12.19 3.31
N GLY A 28 -8.12 -11.80 4.59
CA GLY A 28 -7.53 -10.56 5.09
C GLY A 28 -6.01 -10.49 4.97
N ALA A 29 -5.27 -11.61 4.95
CA ALA A 29 -3.83 -11.61 4.72
C ALA A 29 -3.49 -11.41 3.24
N ALA A 30 -4.18 -12.09 2.32
CA ALA A 30 -3.99 -11.95 0.88
C ALA A 30 -4.28 -10.51 0.39
N THR A 31 -5.41 -9.95 0.83
CA THR A 31 -5.76 -8.55 0.51
C THR A 31 -4.77 -7.54 1.11
N ARG A 32 -4.20 -7.83 2.29
CA ARG A 32 -3.13 -7.00 2.87
C ARG A 32 -1.83 -7.09 2.09
N THR A 33 -1.42 -8.28 1.64
CA THR A 33 -0.20 -8.45 0.84
C THR A 33 -0.31 -7.79 -0.53
N GLU A 34 -1.46 -7.92 -1.19
CA GLU A 34 -1.74 -7.24 -2.46
C GLU A 34 -1.73 -5.72 -2.28
N ALA A 35 -2.40 -5.20 -1.25
CA ALA A 35 -2.43 -3.77 -0.99
C ALA A 35 -1.03 -3.21 -0.67
N THR A 36 -0.24 -3.96 0.10
CA THR A 36 1.15 -3.60 0.41
C THR A 36 1.99 -3.57 -0.86
N ALA A 37 1.93 -4.63 -1.68
CA ALA A 37 2.70 -4.73 -2.91
C ALA A 37 2.32 -3.64 -3.93
N ALA A 38 1.01 -3.39 -4.10
CA ALA A 38 0.51 -2.36 -5.01
C ALA A 38 0.91 -0.95 -4.55
N ALA A 39 0.84 -0.66 -3.24
CA ALA A 39 1.29 0.62 -2.70
C ALA A 39 2.81 0.81 -2.91
N THR A 40 3.63 -0.20 -2.56
CA THR A 40 5.08 -0.13 -2.74
C THR A 40 5.49 0.00 -4.21
N ALA A 41 4.89 -0.79 -5.10
CA ALA A 41 5.14 -0.70 -6.53
C ALA A 41 4.70 0.66 -7.09
N GLY A 42 3.52 1.14 -6.69
CA GLY A 42 2.98 2.43 -7.12
C GLY A 42 3.88 3.60 -6.71
N PHE A 43 4.34 3.65 -5.47
CA PHE A 43 5.25 4.72 -5.02
C PHE A 43 6.56 4.74 -5.80
N ARG A 44 7.16 3.57 -6.09
CA ARG A 44 8.38 3.47 -6.89
C ARG A 44 8.15 3.87 -8.35
N ALA A 45 7.07 3.39 -8.95
CA ALA A 45 6.72 3.67 -10.33
C ALA A 45 6.41 5.16 -10.54
N TYR A 46 5.55 5.75 -9.70
CA TYR A 46 5.22 7.17 -9.78
C TYR A 46 6.38 8.07 -9.40
N GLY A 47 7.20 7.69 -8.42
CA GLY A 47 8.44 8.39 -8.09
C GLY A 47 9.39 8.46 -9.29
N GLY A 48 9.66 7.32 -9.93
CA GLY A 48 10.51 7.27 -11.12
C GLY A 48 9.91 8.02 -12.32
N ALA A 49 8.60 7.88 -12.56
CA ALA A 49 7.90 8.59 -13.62
C ALA A 49 7.94 10.11 -13.41
N LEU A 50 7.77 10.58 -12.17
CA LEU A 50 7.88 12.01 -11.85
C LEU A 50 9.29 12.53 -12.12
N THR A 51 10.33 11.77 -11.75
CA THR A 51 11.72 12.14 -12.06
C THR A 51 11.92 12.25 -13.57
N ALA A 52 11.45 11.27 -14.36
CA ALA A 52 11.56 11.29 -15.82
C ALA A 52 10.76 12.45 -16.46
N TYR A 53 9.55 12.72 -15.95
CA TYR A 53 8.72 13.84 -16.37
C TYR A 53 9.42 15.18 -16.10
N ARG A 54 9.99 15.37 -14.91
CA ARG A 54 10.72 16.60 -14.54
C ARG A 54 11.95 16.81 -15.42
N ILE A 55 12.68 15.75 -15.76
CA ILE A 55 13.83 15.82 -16.66
C ILE A 55 13.39 16.29 -18.06
N SER A 56 12.25 15.80 -18.53
CA SER A 56 11.76 16.05 -19.90
C SER A 56 11.07 17.41 -20.05
N ASN A 57 10.21 17.78 -19.09
CA ASN A 57 9.35 18.96 -19.19
C ASN A 57 9.84 20.16 -18.36
N ARG A 58 10.75 19.94 -17.40
CA ARG A 58 11.21 20.94 -16.42
C ARG A 58 10.09 21.58 -15.58
N THR A 59 8.93 20.94 -15.53
CA THR A 59 7.77 21.34 -14.74
C THR A 59 7.30 20.19 -13.86
N LEU A 60 6.37 20.49 -12.94
CA LEU A 60 5.62 19.47 -12.20
C LEU A 60 4.29 19.20 -12.92
N PRO A 61 3.78 17.96 -12.83
CA PRO A 61 2.52 17.63 -13.44
C PRO A 61 1.35 18.32 -12.70
N SER A 62 0.25 18.55 -13.41
CA SER A 62 -0.95 19.15 -12.82
C SER A 62 -1.67 18.15 -11.89
N PRO A 63 -2.06 18.53 -10.66
CA PRO A 63 -2.81 17.65 -9.75
C PRO A 63 -4.13 17.09 -10.31
N ALA A 64 -4.72 17.73 -11.32
CA ALA A 64 -5.96 17.28 -11.94
C ALA A 64 -5.73 16.16 -12.99
N VAL A 65 -4.59 16.18 -13.69
CA VAL A 65 -4.30 15.31 -14.86
C VAL A 65 -2.95 14.61 -14.76
N TRP A 66 -2.42 14.50 -13.54
CA TRP A 66 -1.09 13.93 -13.28
C TRP A 66 -0.95 12.50 -13.78
N ARG A 67 -2.03 11.71 -13.80
CA ARG A 67 -1.98 10.32 -14.26
C ARG A 67 -1.76 10.25 -15.76
N GLU A 68 -2.48 11.07 -16.52
CA GLU A 68 -2.34 11.17 -17.96
C GLU A 68 -0.96 11.72 -18.35
N GLU A 69 -0.47 12.69 -17.60
CA GLU A 69 0.85 13.30 -17.82
C GLU A 69 2.01 12.37 -17.48
N LEU A 70 1.87 11.50 -16.47
CA LEU A 70 2.88 10.51 -16.10
C LEU A 70 2.76 9.19 -16.89
N ALA A 71 1.62 8.91 -17.52
CA ALA A 71 1.39 7.66 -18.26
C ALA A 71 2.50 7.33 -19.30
N PRO A 72 3.02 8.30 -20.08
CA PRO A 72 4.10 8.02 -21.03
C PRO A 72 5.41 7.54 -20.39
N TYR A 73 5.63 7.84 -19.11
CA TYR A 73 6.85 7.56 -18.37
C TYR A 73 6.75 6.27 -17.52
N LEU A 74 5.67 5.52 -17.67
CA LEU A 74 5.40 4.30 -16.91
C LEU A 74 5.52 3.07 -17.83
N PRO A 75 6.67 2.36 -17.84
CA PRO A 75 6.96 1.29 -18.81
C PRO A 75 6.11 0.02 -18.67
N GLY A 76 5.16 -0.03 -17.73
CA GLY A 76 4.18 -1.12 -17.56
C GLY A 76 2.74 -0.63 -17.42
N GLY A 77 2.47 0.64 -17.76
CA GLY A 77 1.19 1.29 -17.54
C GLY A 77 1.02 1.84 -16.12
N SER A 78 -0.13 2.47 -15.89
CA SER A 78 -0.43 3.16 -14.63
C SER A 78 -0.69 2.16 -13.48
N PRO A 79 0.04 2.27 -12.36
CA PRO A 79 -0.25 1.49 -11.16
C PRO A 79 -1.72 1.62 -10.74
N LEU A 80 -2.44 0.50 -10.76
CA LEU A 80 -3.81 0.46 -10.29
C LEU A 80 -3.84 0.54 -8.76
N ALA A 81 -4.77 1.32 -8.22
CA ALA A 81 -5.04 1.28 -6.80
C ALA A 81 -5.74 -0.07 -6.48
N PRO A 82 -5.31 -0.77 -5.42
CA PRO A 82 -6.03 -1.94 -4.92
C PRO A 82 -7.47 -1.54 -4.52
N LYS A 83 -8.40 -2.51 -4.52
CA LYS A 83 -9.82 -2.23 -4.28
C LYS A 83 -10.05 -1.52 -2.94
N GLY A 84 -10.76 -0.39 -2.98
CA GLY A 84 -11.02 0.44 -1.81
C GLY A 84 -9.88 1.39 -1.43
N TYR A 85 -8.87 1.54 -2.30
CA TYR A 85 -7.84 2.57 -2.20
C TYR A 85 -7.93 3.52 -3.39
N ALA A 86 -7.44 4.74 -3.21
CA ALA A 86 -7.36 5.75 -4.26
C ALA A 86 -5.99 6.43 -4.25
N TRP A 87 -5.40 6.58 -5.43
CA TRP A 87 -4.19 7.39 -5.63
C TRP A 87 -4.54 8.85 -5.83
N SER A 88 -3.82 9.72 -5.13
CA SER A 88 -3.83 11.16 -5.32
C SER A 88 -2.40 11.69 -5.46
N PHE A 89 -2.28 12.82 -6.13
CA PHE A 89 -1.04 13.56 -6.26
C PHE A 89 -1.32 15.00 -5.86
N GLY A 90 -0.34 15.63 -5.25
CA GLY A 90 -0.39 17.03 -4.95
C GLY A 90 0.99 17.59 -4.71
N GLN A 91 1.02 18.87 -4.40
CA GLN A 91 2.23 19.63 -4.16
C GLN A 91 1.96 20.57 -3.00
N ASP A 92 2.93 20.64 -2.09
CA ASP A 92 2.95 21.63 -1.01
C ASP A 92 4.32 22.33 -0.95
N ALA A 93 4.54 23.14 0.09
CA ALA A 93 5.79 23.86 0.30
C ALA A 93 7.03 22.95 0.43
N ALA A 94 6.86 21.68 0.79
CA ALA A 94 7.91 20.69 0.87
C ALA A 94 8.04 19.84 -0.41
N GLY A 95 7.29 20.17 -1.47
CA GLY A 95 7.43 19.59 -2.80
C GLY A 95 6.28 18.65 -3.22
N PRO A 96 6.45 17.93 -4.34
CA PRO A 96 5.45 17.01 -4.85
C PRO A 96 5.34 15.76 -3.96
N TRP A 97 4.13 15.25 -3.82
CA TRP A 97 3.85 14.04 -3.07
C TRP A 97 2.86 13.14 -3.80
N PHE A 98 3.01 11.83 -3.60
CA PHE A 98 2.04 10.82 -4.02
C PHE A 98 1.40 10.23 -2.79
N CYS A 99 0.08 10.15 -2.78
CA CYS A 99 -0.64 9.58 -1.66
C CYS A 99 -1.55 8.45 -2.13
N ILE A 100 -1.63 7.39 -1.33
CA ILE A 100 -2.68 6.38 -1.44
C ILE A 100 -3.55 6.45 -0.18
N SER A 101 -4.85 6.65 -0.35
CA SER A 101 -5.82 6.75 0.74
C SER A 101 -6.90 5.68 0.64
N ALA A 102 -7.51 5.35 1.77
CA ALA A 102 -8.64 4.45 1.88
C ALA A 102 -9.47 4.77 3.13
N ASP A 103 -10.69 4.24 3.23
CA ASP A 103 -11.50 4.35 4.45
C ASP A 103 -10.79 3.66 5.63
N ALA A 104 -11.01 4.18 6.84
CA ALA A 104 -10.41 3.69 8.09
C ALA A 104 -10.92 2.30 8.51
N VAL A 105 -10.41 1.27 7.82
CA VAL A 105 -10.60 -0.15 8.17
C VAL A 105 -9.27 -0.69 8.71
N GLU A 106 -9.32 -1.40 9.85
CA GLU A 106 -8.14 -1.82 10.61
C GLU A 106 -7.09 -2.59 9.78
N GLY A 107 -7.55 -3.42 8.82
CA GLY A 107 -6.66 -4.15 7.90
C GLY A 107 -5.92 -3.26 6.89
N ARG A 108 -6.50 -2.12 6.49
CA ARG A 108 -5.93 -1.22 5.48
C ARG A 108 -4.80 -0.37 6.05
N LEU A 109 -4.97 0.13 7.28
CA LEU A 109 -3.91 0.86 7.98
C LEU A 109 -2.64 0.01 8.16
N GLN A 110 -2.80 -1.26 8.51
CA GLN A 110 -1.67 -2.18 8.65
C GLN A 110 -0.96 -2.44 7.32
N ALA A 111 -1.69 -2.56 6.21
CA ALA A 111 -1.09 -2.71 4.87
C ALA A 111 -0.26 -1.47 4.50
N LEU A 112 -0.79 -0.26 4.74
CA LEU A 112 -0.08 0.99 4.47
C LEU A 112 1.18 1.15 5.33
N ARG A 113 1.11 0.79 6.62
CA ARG A 113 2.30 0.78 7.50
C ARG A 113 3.36 -0.19 7.02
N LYS A 114 2.97 -1.39 6.57
CA LYS A 114 3.92 -2.35 5.97
C LYS A 114 4.53 -1.82 4.68
N ALA A 115 3.74 -1.16 3.83
CA ALA A 115 4.24 -0.56 2.60
C ALA A 115 5.25 0.55 2.89
N ALA A 116 4.97 1.40 3.89
CA ALA A 116 5.86 2.47 4.33
C ALA A 116 7.19 1.93 4.88
N ALA A 117 7.17 0.81 5.59
CA ALA A 117 8.39 0.16 6.11
C ALA A 117 9.33 -0.37 5.01
N MET A 118 8.88 -0.47 3.75
CA MET A 118 9.72 -0.86 2.61
C MET A 118 10.55 0.28 2.02
N PHE A 119 10.42 1.50 2.57
CA PHE A 119 11.15 2.69 2.16
C PHE A 119 12.09 3.17 3.27
N PRO A 120 13.14 3.93 2.94
CA PRO A 120 13.98 4.58 3.94
C PRO A 120 13.15 5.40 4.93
N HIS A 121 13.60 5.48 6.18
CA HIS A 121 12.91 6.22 7.22
C HIS A 121 12.57 7.65 6.77
N GLY A 122 11.30 8.03 6.92
CA GLY A 122 10.79 9.36 6.57
C GLY A 122 10.38 9.57 5.11
N ALA A 123 10.65 8.62 4.20
CA ALA A 123 10.24 8.75 2.80
C ALA A 123 8.72 8.55 2.58
N VAL A 124 8.08 7.74 3.43
CA VAL A 124 6.63 7.52 3.42
C VAL A 124 6.06 7.80 4.82
N SER A 125 5.12 8.73 4.92
CA SER A 125 4.36 8.99 6.15
C SER A 125 2.99 8.32 6.08
N VAL A 126 2.53 7.72 7.18
CA VAL A 126 1.19 7.12 7.28
C VAL A 126 0.37 7.88 8.31
N GLY A 127 -0.80 8.35 7.93
CA GLY A 127 -1.66 9.19 8.77
C GLY A 127 -3.14 9.10 8.41
N GLY A 128 -3.94 10.02 8.95
CA GLY A 128 -5.38 10.09 8.67
C GLY A 128 -5.72 10.69 7.30
N ALA A 129 -4.77 11.33 6.63
CA ALA A 129 -4.96 11.90 5.30
C ALA A 129 -3.66 12.16 4.56
N CYS A 130 -3.82 12.50 3.28
CA CYS A 130 -2.73 12.87 2.40
C CYS A 130 -2.10 14.19 2.82
N ALA A 131 -0.77 14.26 2.79
CA ALA A 131 0.01 15.46 3.14
C ALA A 131 -0.21 16.05 4.55
N GLY A 132 -0.94 15.36 5.44
CA GLY A 132 -1.19 15.83 6.81
C GLY A 132 -2.41 16.72 6.99
N GLU A 133 -3.17 17.04 5.94
CA GLU A 133 -4.45 17.73 6.06
C GLU A 133 -5.58 16.71 6.08
N GLY A 134 -6.09 16.36 7.27
CA GLY A 134 -7.01 15.23 7.41
C GLY A 134 -8.38 15.51 8.01
N GLY A 135 -9.38 14.98 7.32
CA GLY A 135 -10.66 14.57 7.90
C GLY A 135 -10.53 13.23 8.65
N ALA A 136 -11.33 13.04 9.69
CA ALA A 136 -11.12 12.05 10.75
C ALA A 136 -11.33 10.57 10.37
N GLU A 137 -11.79 10.25 9.15
CA GLU A 137 -12.30 8.91 8.80
C GLU A 137 -11.50 8.15 7.71
N ALA A 138 -10.35 8.68 7.28
CA ALA A 138 -9.51 8.04 6.27
C ALA A 138 -8.17 7.55 6.83
N VAL A 139 -7.53 6.62 6.13
CA VAL A 139 -6.13 6.23 6.33
C VAL A 139 -5.38 6.48 5.03
N ALA A 140 -4.19 7.04 5.14
CA ALA A 140 -3.42 7.50 4.00
C ALA A 140 -1.93 7.24 4.19
N ALA A 141 -1.25 6.88 3.11
CA ALA A 141 0.21 6.83 3.05
C ALA A 141 0.70 7.83 2.00
N THR A 142 1.53 8.78 2.41
CA THR A 142 2.09 9.83 1.56
C THR A 142 3.57 9.56 1.34
N TYR A 143 3.95 9.34 0.09
CA TYR A 143 5.33 9.21 -0.37
C TYR A 143 5.83 10.54 -0.93
N ARG A 144 7.00 10.97 -0.47
CA ARG A 144 7.71 12.13 -1.02
C ARG A 144 8.96 11.65 -1.76
N PRO A 145 9.01 11.76 -3.09
CA PRO A 145 10.19 11.40 -3.86
C PRO A 145 11.38 12.29 -3.46
N ILE A 146 12.50 11.68 -3.09
CA ILE A 146 13.72 12.38 -2.69
C ILE A 146 14.30 13.09 -3.93
N GLY A 147 14.53 14.42 -3.82
CA GLY A 147 15.01 15.27 -4.93
C GLY A 147 14.15 16.51 -5.20
N SER A 148 13.38 16.96 -4.21
CA SER A 148 12.80 18.32 -4.17
C SER A 148 13.90 19.36 -4.05
#